data_AF-A0A161MEL3-F1
#
_entry.id   AF-A0A161MEL3-F1
#
_cell.length_a   1.000
_cell.length_b   1.000
_cell.length_c   1.000
_cell.angle_alpha   90.00
_cell.angle_beta   90.00
_cell.angle_gamma   90.00
#
_symmetry.space_group_name_H-M   'P 1'
#
loop_
_entity.id
_entity.type
_entity.pdbx_description
1 polymer ?
#
loop_
_entity_poly.entity_id
_entity_poly.type
_entity_poly.pdbx_seq_one_letter_code
_entity_poly.pdbx_strand_id
1 'polypeptide(L)'
;SPAVEIINYLQQTDYKRPVVRYVLYGKPGCGKSLTLAHLLHYAFVNNFIILHVPWVWDWFRNERHEVVYSASHEGCVDLPIISAQWLKHFQLQNNKMLSELDLPIKKTYVWNQRENTPAGSHLLDLVTHGINRVKYAADCIMAIVSELKAFSSEKRCKTFVAVDGFNALFGDHTNLKTQ
;
A
#
# COMPACT_ATOMS: atom_id res chain seq x y z
N SER A 1 -5.13 3.01 -26.78
CA SER A 1 -4.27 2.34 -25.77
C SER A 1 -5.10 2.11 -24.52
N PRO A 2 -5.10 0.90 -23.91
CA PRO A 2 -5.90 0.60 -22.72
C PRO A 2 -5.67 1.58 -21.56
N ALA A 3 -4.45 2.10 -21.41
CA ALA A 3 -4.13 3.10 -20.40
C ALA A 3 -4.92 4.41 -20.61
N VAL A 4 -5.03 4.88 -21.85
CA VAL A 4 -5.73 6.14 -22.18
C VAL A 4 -7.21 6.05 -21.87
N GLU A 5 -7.83 4.90 -22.16
CA GLU A 5 -9.23 4.66 -21.83
C GLU A 5 -9.48 4.74 -20.31
N ILE A 6 -8.64 4.06 -19.51
CA ILE A 6 -8.75 4.13 -18.05
C ILE A 6 -8.47 5.54 -17.54
N ILE A 7 -7.51 6.26 -18.11
CA ILE A 7 -7.25 7.67 -17.76
C ILE A 7 -8.49 8.53 -18.02
N ASN A 8 -9.18 8.35 -19.14
CA ASN A 8 -10.42 9.07 -19.43
C ASN A 8 -11.51 8.77 -18.37
N TYR A 9 -11.65 7.53 -17.92
CA TYR A 9 -12.57 7.19 -16.82
C TYR A 9 -12.13 7.82 -15.48
N LEU A 10 -10.82 7.83 -15.18
CA LEU A 10 -10.28 8.46 -13.98
C LEU A 10 -10.51 9.98 -13.96
N GLN A 11 -10.44 10.65 -15.11
CA GLN A 11 -10.73 12.08 -15.24
C GLN A 11 -12.21 12.40 -14.98
N GLN A 12 -13.11 11.48 -15.30
CA GLN A 12 -14.56 11.63 -15.12
C GLN A 12 -15.08 11.04 -13.79
N THR A 13 -14.19 10.52 -12.94
CA THR A 13 -14.59 9.83 -11.71
C THR A 13 -15.17 10.80 -10.68
N ASP A 14 -16.37 10.48 -10.18
CA ASP A 14 -17.02 11.20 -9.08
C ASP A 14 -16.54 10.66 -7.73
N TYR A 15 -15.68 11.43 -7.04
CA TYR A 15 -15.14 11.09 -5.71
C TYR A 15 -16.18 11.11 -4.57
N LYS A 16 -17.46 11.42 -4.84
CA LYS A 16 -18.54 11.24 -3.87
C LYS A 16 -19.10 9.81 -3.87
N ARG A 17 -18.84 9.03 -4.91
CA ARG A 17 -19.31 7.65 -5.06
C ARG A 17 -18.29 6.66 -4.48
N PRO A 18 -18.71 5.40 -4.23
CA PRO A 18 -17.78 4.35 -3.85
C PRO A 18 -16.63 4.20 -4.86
N VAL A 19 -15.48 3.75 -4.37
CA VAL A 19 -14.28 3.56 -5.19
C VAL A 19 -14.54 2.65 -6.40
N VAL A 20 -14.13 3.11 -7.59
CA VAL A 20 -14.19 2.31 -8.82
C VAL A 20 -12.99 1.36 -8.86
N ARG A 21 -13.23 0.10 -9.22
CA ARG A 21 -12.19 -0.92 -9.34
C ARG A 21 -12.01 -1.29 -10.81
N TYR A 22 -10.79 -1.17 -11.32
CA TYR A 22 -10.42 -1.55 -12.68
C TYR A 22 -9.57 -2.82 -12.65
N VAL A 23 -9.83 -3.74 -13.57
CA VAL A 23 -9.07 -4.99 -13.70
C VAL A 23 -8.50 -5.09 -15.11
N LEU A 24 -7.17 -5.14 -15.21
CA LEU A 24 -6.46 -5.39 -16.46
C LEU A 24 -6.28 -6.90 -16.63
N TYR A 25 -6.87 -7.47 -17.68
CA TYR A 25 -6.76 -8.89 -18.00
C TYR A 25 -6.37 -9.10 -19.47
N GLY A 26 -5.85 -10.28 -19.78
CA GLY A 26 -5.40 -10.63 -21.13
C GLY A 26 -4.22 -11.62 -21.13
N LYS A 27 -3.81 -12.07 -22.32
CA LYS A 27 -2.75 -13.05 -22.53
C LYS A 27 -1.42 -12.65 -21.83
N PRO A 28 -0.55 -13.60 -21.44
CA PRO A 28 0.81 -13.27 -21.00
C PRO A 28 1.52 -12.39 -22.02
N GLY A 29 2.28 -11.39 -21.56
CA GLY A 29 3.02 -10.47 -22.43
C GLY A 29 2.19 -9.40 -23.16
N CYS A 30 0.87 -9.30 -22.96
CA CYS A 30 0.04 -8.28 -23.64
C CYS A 30 0.18 -6.84 -23.11
N GLY A 31 1.17 -6.56 -22.26
CA GLY A 31 1.46 -5.20 -21.78
C GLY A 31 0.62 -4.70 -20.59
N LYS A 32 0.01 -5.59 -19.79
CA LYS A 32 -0.78 -5.21 -18.59
C LYS A 32 0.05 -4.40 -17.58
N SER A 33 1.22 -4.90 -17.20
CA SER A 33 2.12 -4.24 -16.24
C SER A 33 2.62 -2.89 -16.78
N LEU A 34 2.90 -2.80 -18.08
CA LEU A 34 3.27 -1.53 -18.71
C LEU A 34 2.10 -0.53 -18.75
N THR A 35 0.88 -1.02 -18.97
CA THR A 35 -0.35 -0.22 -18.87
C THR A 35 -0.52 0.31 -17.45
N LEU A 36 -0.31 -0.53 -16.43
CA LEU A 36 -0.35 -0.12 -15.03
C LEU A 36 0.72 0.92 -14.70
N ALA A 37 1.94 0.77 -15.23
CA ALA A 37 3.02 1.75 -15.09
C ALA A 37 2.65 3.12 -15.68
N HIS A 38 1.96 3.16 -16.83
CA HIS A 38 1.45 4.40 -17.40
C HIS A 38 0.40 5.05 -16.48
N LEU A 39 -0.50 4.26 -15.88
CA LEU A 39 -1.47 4.75 -14.91
C LEU A 39 -0.82 5.28 -13.62
N LEU A 40 0.24 4.62 -13.14
CA LEU A 40 1.04 5.07 -11.99
C LEU A 40 1.69 6.42 -12.26
N HIS A 41 2.28 6.61 -13.44
CA HIS A 41 2.85 7.90 -13.84
C HIS A 41 1.77 8.99 -13.91
N TYR A 42 0.59 8.68 -14.46
CA TYR A 42 -0.55 9.61 -14.45
C TYR A 42 -0.95 9.98 -13.02
N ALA A 43 -1.06 9.00 -12.11
CA ALA A 43 -1.40 9.24 -10.71
C ALA A 43 -0.35 10.14 -10.01
N PHE A 44 0.94 9.92 -10.30
CA PHE A 44 2.03 10.71 -9.76
C PHE A 44 1.95 12.17 -10.21
N VAL A 45 1.78 12.42 -11.51
CA VAL A 45 1.65 13.76 -12.09
C VAL A 45 0.42 14.51 -11.55
N ASN A 46 -0.65 13.78 -11.22
CA ASN A 46 -1.90 14.35 -10.73
C ASN A 46 -2.00 14.40 -9.20
N ASN A 47 -0.87 14.32 -8.50
CA ASN A 47 -0.77 14.49 -7.04
C ASN A 47 -1.67 13.49 -6.27
N PHE A 48 -1.69 12.22 -6.68
CA PHE A 48 -2.26 11.14 -5.88
C PHE A 48 -1.23 10.61 -4.89
N ILE A 49 -1.69 10.17 -3.73
CA ILE A 49 -0.91 9.27 -2.87
C ILE A 49 -1.05 7.86 -3.45
N ILE A 50 0.06 7.28 -3.86
CA ILE A 50 0.10 6.02 -4.58
C ILE A 50 0.46 4.88 -3.62
N LEU A 51 -0.45 3.92 -3.49
CA LEU A 51 -0.24 2.63 -2.84
C LEU A 51 0.02 1.59 -3.92
N HIS A 52 1.30 1.37 -4.24
CA HIS A 52 1.72 0.48 -5.31
C HIS A 52 2.30 -0.82 -4.75
N VAL A 53 1.80 -1.95 -5.24
CA VAL A 53 2.37 -3.27 -5.03
C VAL A 53 2.86 -3.80 -6.39
N PRO A 54 4.19 -3.77 -6.64
CA PRO A 54 4.74 -4.12 -7.95
C PRO A 54 4.50 -5.57 -8.38
N TRP A 55 4.44 -6.51 -7.43
CA TRP A 55 4.21 -7.92 -7.70
C TRP A 55 3.76 -8.64 -6.44
N VAL A 56 2.48 -9.02 -6.36
CA VAL A 56 1.94 -9.68 -5.15
C VAL A 56 2.51 -11.08 -4.93
N TRP A 57 2.87 -11.80 -6.00
CA TRP A 57 3.37 -13.17 -5.88
C TRP A 57 4.65 -13.28 -5.04
N ASP A 58 5.44 -12.21 -4.94
CA ASP A 58 6.61 -12.16 -4.07
C ASP A 58 6.25 -12.35 -2.59
N TRP A 59 5.01 -12.11 -2.20
CA TRP A 59 4.52 -12.32 -0.84
C TRP A 59 4.27 -13.80 -0.53
N PHE A 60 4.07 -14.67 -1.54
CA PHE A 60 3.57 -16.03 -1.31
C PHE A 60 4.46 -17.15 -1.87
N ARG A 61 5.25 -16.93 -2.92
CA ARG A 61 5.90 -18.03 -3.68
C ARG A 61 7.36 -18.34 -3.35
N ASN A 62 8.10 -17.42 -2.74
CA ASN A 62 9.57 -17.47 -2.74
C ASN A 62 10.19 -18.21 -1.54
N GLU A 63 9.59 -19.30 -1.04
CA GLU A 63 10.08 -20.10 0.10
C GLU A 63 10.70 -19.25 1.22
N ARG A 64 9.92 -18.30 1.74
CA ARG A 64 10.41 -17.33 2.72
C ARG A 64 10.52 -17.97 4.10
N HIS A 65 11.65 -17.72 4.75
CA HIS A 65 11.97 -18.20 6.10
C HIS A 65 11.91 -17.08 7.15
N GLU A 66 11.86 -15.83 6.72
CA GLU A 66 11.78 -14.61 7.53
C GLU A 66 10.36 -14.27 8.01
N VAL A 67 9.47 -15.25 8.00
CA VAL A 67 8.03 -15.12 8.23
C VAL A 67 7.75 -15.27 9.73
N VAL A 68 6.87 -14.44 10.29
CA VAL A 68 6.61 -14.42 11.74
C VAL A 68 5.11 -14.40 12.02
N TYR A 69 4.64 -15.13 13.04
CA TYR A 69 3.25 -15.01 13.49
C TYR A 69 2.97 -13.60 14.00
N SER A 70 1.86 -13.03 13.55
CA SER A 70 1.49 -11.67 13.94
C SER A 70 1.09 -11.62 15.41
N ALA A 71 1.70 -10.69 16.15
CA ALA A 71 1.36 -10.47 17.57
C ALA A 71 0.09 -9.63 17.72
N SER A 72 -0.27 -8.85 16.70
CA SER A 72 -1.41 -7.94 16.70
C SER A 72 -2.68 -8.58 16.12
N HIS A 73 -2.52 -9.53 15.20
CA HIS A 73 -3.63 -10.20 14.50
C HIS A 73 -3.51 -11.72 14.65
N GLU A 74 -4.30 -12.28 15.57
CA GLU A 74 -4.32 -13.72 15.80
C GLU A 74 -4.67 -14.50 14.52
N GLY A 75 -3.93 -15.59 14.26
CA GLY A 75 -4.07 -16.40 13.06
C GLY A 75 -3.46 -15.79 11.80
N CYS A 76 -2.92 -14.57 11.87
CA CYS A 76 -2.22 -13.93 10.76
C CYS A 76 -0.71 -14.11 10.85
N VAL A 77 -0.07 -13.89 9.71
CA VAL A 77 1.36 -14.04 9.53
C VAL A 77 1.90 -12.76 8.89
N ASP A 78 2.95 -12.22 9.48
CA ASP A 78 3.62 -11.02 9.03
C ASP A 78 4.83 -11.36 8.15
N LEU A 79 5.13 -10.46 7.22
CA LEU A 79 6.32 -10.48 6.35
C LEU A 79 7.20 -9.24 6.65
N PRO A 80 7.91 -9.19 7.79
CA PRO A 80 8.54 -7.97 8.28
C PRO A 80 9.50 -7.31 7.28
N ILE A 81 10.35 -8.11 6.62
CA ILE A 81 11.35 -7.60 5.66
C ILE A 81 10.67 -7.00 4.43
N ILE A 82 9.67 -7.68 3.87
CA ILE A 82 8.93 -7.21 2.71
C ILE A 82 8.12 -5.95 3.04
N SER A 83 7.51 -5.93 4.22
CA SER A 83 6.79 -4.76 4.71
C SER A 83 7.73 -3.54 4.84
N ALA A 84 8.91 -3.70 5.42
CA ALA A 84 9.88 -2.61 5.54
C ALA A 84 10.40 -2.12 4.18
N GLN A 85 10.66 -3.03 3.24
CA GLN A 85 11.02 -2.69 1.86
C GLN A 85 9.90 -1.93 1.15
N TRP A 86 8.66 -2.36 1.32
CA TRP A 86 7.50 -1.69 0.78
C TRP A 86 7.32 -0.29 1.37
N LEU A 87 7.53 -0.12 2.68
CA LEU A 87 7.49 1.20 3.33
C LEU A 87 8.55 2.16 2.76
N LYS A 88 9.77 1.66 2.50
CA LYS A 88 10.81 2.46 1.85
C LYS A 88 10.42 2.85 0.42
N HIS A 89 9.84 1.94 -0.34
CA HIS A 89 9.30 2.23 -1.67
C HIS A 89 8.18 3.28 -1.61
N PHE A 90 7.23 3.10 -0.68
CA PHE A 90 6.12 4.02 -0.45
C PHE A 90 6.61 5.43 -0.08
N GLN A 91 7.61 5.54 0.80
CA GLN A 91 8.22 6.81 1.19
C GLN A 91 8.82 7.53 -0.02
N LEU A 92 9.65 6.84 -0.80
CA LEU A 92 10.31 7.42 -1.97
C LEU A 92 9.31 7.87 -3.03
N GLN A 93 8.29 7.04 -3.30
CA GLN A 93 7.27 7.32 -4.31
C GLN A 93 6.39 8.51 -3.94
N ASN A 94 6.08 8.68 -2.66
CA ASN A 94 5.12 9.67 -2.18
C ASN A 94 5.77 10.85 -1.45
N ASN A 95 7.10 10.96 -1.44
CA ASN A 95 7.83 11.93 -0.61
C ASN A 95 7.25 13.35 -0.71
N LYS A 96 7.04 13.82 -1.95
CA LYS A 96 6.42 15.12 -2.23
C LYS A 96 5.06 15.28 -1.56
N MET A 97 4.15 14.31 -1.77
CA MET A 97 2.78 14.36 -1.23
C MET A 97 2.74 14.22 0.29
N LEU A 98 3.62 13.40 0.87
CA LEU A 98 3.73 13.23 2.32
C LEU A 98 4.27 14.48 3.02
N SER A 99 5.07 15.29 2.33
CA SER A 99 5.56 16.58 2.85
C SER A 99 4.59 17.74 2.61
N GLU A 100 3.90 17.77 1.47
CA GLU A 100 2.98 18.87 1.12
C GLU A 100 1.62 18.76 1.82
N LEU A 101 1.14 17.54 2.05
CA LEU A 101 -0.16 17.31 2.68
C LEU A 101 0.03 17.17 4.19
N ASP A 102 -0.60 18.07 4.94
CA ASP A 102 -0.74 17.90 6.39
C ASP A 102 -1.76 16.77 6.67
N LEU A 103 -1.24 15.58 6.96
CA LEU A 103 -2.00 14.37 7.26
C LEU A 103 -1.70 13.89 8.69
N PRO A 104 -2.26 14.57 9.71
CA PRO A 104 -2.09 14.20 11.10
C PRO A 104 -2.90 12.94 11.40
N ILE A 105 -2.21 11.92 11.89
CA ILE A 105 -2.76 10.63 12.26
C ILE A 105 -3.87 10.83 13.30
N LYS A 106 -5.00 10.13 13.14
CA LYS A 106 -6.18 10.33 13.99
C LYS A 106 -6.15 9.53 15.28
N LYS A 107 -5.38 8.44 15.31
CA LYS A 107 -5.34 7.50 16.43
C LYS A 107 -3.92 7.35 16.96
N THR A 108 -3.81 7.10 18.26
CA THR A 108 -2.55 6.69 18.86
C THR A 108 -2.30 5.21 18.56
N TYR A 109 -1.16 4.89 17.96
CA TYR A 109 -0.70 3.54 17.70
C TYR A 109 0.34 3.14 18.74
N VAL A 110 0.09 2.07 19.49
CA VAL A 110 0.99 1.59 20.55
C VAL A 110 1.75 0.37 20.03
N TRP A 111 3.08 0.43 19.97
CA TRP A 111 3.93 -0.64 19.44
C TRP A 111 4.43 -1.55 20.57
N ASN A 112 4.77 -0.96 21.71
CA ASN A 112 5.10 -1.64 22.94
C ASN A 112 4.91 -0.71 24.15
N GLN A 113 5.31 -1.15 25.35
CA GLN A 113 5.17 -0.37 26.58
C GLN A 113 5.92 0.98 26.57
N ARG A 114 6.93 1.14 25.70
CA ARG A 114 7.81 2.33 25.64
C ARG A 114 7.64 3.14 24.35
N GLU A 115 7.25 2.50 23.26
CA GLU A 115 7.14 3.10 21.93
C GLU A 115 5.67 3.18 21.50
N ASN A 116 5.21 4.39 21.19
CA ASN A 116 3.92 4.66 20.57
C ASN A 116 4.05 5.84 19.60
N THR A 117 3.12 5.95 18.67
CA THR A 117 2.95 7.08 17.77
C THR A 117 1.62 7.75 18.13
N PRO A 118 1.62 8.95 18.75
CA PRO A 118 0.41 9.59 19.24
C PRO A 118 -0.46 10.12 18.10
N ALA A 119 -1.76 10.28 18.38
CA ALA A 119 -2.65 11.04 17.51
C ALA A 119 -2.11 12.47 17.33
N GLY A 120 -2.24 13.01 16.12
CA GLY A 120 -1.68 14.31 15.72
C GLY A 120 -0.29 14.22 15.10
N SER A 121 0.44 13.11 15.27
CA SER A 121 1.72 12.89 14.58
C SER A 121 1.55 12.83 13.04
N HIS A 122 2.63 13.08 12.30
CA HIS A 122 2.58 13.04 10.84
C HIS A 122 2.53 11.60 10.34
N LEU A 123 1.82 11.35 9.23
CA LEU A 123 1.79 10.02 8.58
C LEU A 123 3.20 9.47 8.29
N LEU A 124 4.17 10.34 8.00
CA LEU A 124 5.58 9.99 7.79
C LEU A 124 6.24 9.34 9.02
N ASP A 125 5.76 9.64 10.23
CA ASP A 125 6.28 9.06 11.48
C ASP A 125 5.99 7.55 11.52
N LEU A 126 4.81 7.11 11.05
CA LEU A 126 4.49 5.68 10.91
C LEU A 126 5.39 4.99 9.90
N VAL A 127 5.64 5.65 8.76
CA VAL A 127 6.53 5.11 7.71
C VAL A 127 7.94 4.93 8.28
N THR A 128 8.47 5.97 8.92
CA THR A 128 9.82 5.97 9.48
C THR A 128 9.95 4.97 10.62
N HIS A 129 8.92 4.84 11.48
CA HIS A 129 8.89 3.84 12.53
C HIS A 129 8.96 2.43 11.97
N GLY A 130 8.12 2.08 10.99
CA GLY A 130 8.11 0.74 10.38
C GLY A 130 9.40 0.40 9.61
N ILE A 131 10.06 1.38 8.99
CA ILE A 131 11.38 1.17 8.35
C ILE A 131 12.45 0.88 9.40
N ASN A 132 12.49 1.65 10.50
CA ASN A 132 13.52 1.51 11.54
C ASN A 132 13.27 0.33 12.48
N ARG A 133 12.00 -0.05 12.67
CA ARG A 133 11.55 -1.16 13.52
C ARG A 133 10.84 -2.20 12.66
N VAL A 134 11.62 -2.94 11.89
CA VAL A 134 11.16 -3.96 10.93
C VAL A 134 10.10 -4.90 11.52
N LYS A 135 10.21 -5.26 12.80
CA LYS A 135 9.22 -6.06 13.55
C LYS A 135 7.78 -5.51 13.44
N TYR A 136 7.60 -4.20 13.49
CA TYR A 136 6.28 -3.55 13.45
C TYR A 136 5.90 -3.06 12.05
N ALA A 137 6.68 -3.40 11.01
CA ALA A 137 6.49 -2.86 9.68
C ALA A 137 5.12 -3.24 9.09
N ALA A 138 4.65 -4.47 9.29
CA ALA A 138 3.33 -4.91 8.83
C ALA A 138 2.19 -4.10 9.49
N ASP A 139 2.26 -3.94 10.81
CA ASP A 139 1.30 -3.11 11.55
C ASP A 139 1.33 -1.64 11.11
N CYS A 140 2.51 -1.09 10.82
CA CYS A 140 2.64 0.26 10.29
C CYS A 140 1.96 0.40 8.92
N ILE A 141 2.08 -0.59 8.03
CA ILE A 141 1.36 -0.59 6.75
C ILE A 141 -0.15 -0.59 6.98
N MET A 142 -0.65 -1.43 7.88
CA MET A 142 -2.07 -1.49 8.23
C MET A 142 -2.57 -0.14 8.77
N ALA A 143 -1.80 0.50 9.65
CA ALA A 143 -2.08 1.83 10.17
C ALA A 143 -2.14 2.88 9.04
N ILE A 144 -1.13 2.91 8.17
CA ILE A 144 -1.05 3.85 7.03
C ILE A 144 -2.25 3.68 6.09
N VAL A 145 -2.60 2.44 5.71
CA VAL A 145 -3.73 2.16 4.83
C VAL A 145 -5.06 2.60 5.47
N SER A 146 -5.22 2.36 6.78
CA SER A 146 -6.41 2.77 7.53
C SER A 146 -6.55 4.29 7.58
N GLU A 147 -5.48 5.01 7.91
CA GLU A 147 -5.47 6.49 7.96
C GLU A 147 -5.69 7.10 6.56
N LEU A 148 -4.99 6.60 5.53
CA LEU A 148 -5.18 7.07 4.15
C LEU A 148 -6.60 6.84 3.62
N LYS A 149 -7.23 5.71 3.98
CA LYS A 149 -8.63 5.46 3.66
C LYS A 149 -9.54 6.50 4.32
N ALA A 150 -9.26 6.86 5.58
CA ALA A 150 -10.03 7.88 6.29
C ALA A 150 -9.83 9.26 5.66
N PHE A 151 -8.59 9.67 5.38
CA PHE A 151 -8.29 10.95 4.72
C PHE A 151 -8.88 11.06 3.31
N SER A 152 -8.85 9.98 2.54
CA SER A 152 -9.48 9.93 1.22
C SER A 152 -11.00 10.09 1.31
N SER A 153 -11.64 9.44 2.28
CA SER A 153 -13.09 9.54 2.50
C SER A 153 -13.51 10.97 2.92
N GLU A 154 -12.64 11.67 3.65
CA GLU A 154 -12.80 13.08 4.01
C GLU A 154 -12.37 14.07 2.92
N LYS A 155 -11.91 13.56 1.76
CA LYS A 155 -11.43 14.36 0.62
C LYS A 155 -10.21 15.24 0.95
N ARG A 156 -9.42 14.84 1.95
CA ARG A 156 -8.14 15.50 2.30
C ARG A 156 -7.00 15.09 1.38
N CYS A 157 -7.10 13.92 0.76
CA CYS A 157 -6.15 13.46 -0.26
C CYS A 157 -6.86 12.59 -1.30
N LYS A 158 -6.20 12.38 -2.44
CA LYS A 158 -6.61 11.39 -3.43
C LYS A 158 -5.67 10.21 -3.34
N THR A 159 -6.20 9.00 -3.18
CA THR A 159 -5.39 7.78 -3.12
C THR A 159 -5.57 6.93 -4.38
N PHE A 160 -4.46 6.46 -4.94
CA PHE A 160 -4.42 5.55 -6.09
C PHE A 160 -3.83 4.21 -5.65
N VAL A 161 -4.61 3.14 -5.71
CA VAL A 161 -4.16 1.79 -5.34
C VAL A 161 -3.88 0.99 -6.61
N ALA A 162 -2.63 0.54 -6.76
CA ALA A 162 -2.16 -0.19 -7.91
C ALA A 162 -1.53 -1.51 -7.46
N VAL A 163 -2.07 -2.63 -7.95
CA VAL A 163 -1.62 -3.96 -7.55
C VAL A 163 -1.43 -4.82 -8.78
N ASP A 164 -0.19 -5.22 -9.07
CA ASP A 164 0.11 -6.19 -10.12
C ASP A 164 0.13 -7.62 -9.55
N GLY A 165 -0.28 -8.59 -10.37
CA GLY A 165 -0.42 -9.98 -9.94
C GLY A 165 -1.53 -10.19 -8.91
N PHE A 166 -2.59 -9.37 -8.96
CA PHE A 166 -3.71 -9.38 -7.99
C PHE A 166 -4.34 -10.77 -7.77
N ASN A 167 -4.30 -11.63 -8.79
CA ASN A 167 -4.79 -13.01 -8.70
C ASN A 167 -4.05 -13.87 -7.65
N ALA A 168 -2.84 -13.48 -7.24
CA ALA A 168 -2.09 -14.16 -6.19
C ALA A 168 -2.80 -14.15 -4.83
N LEU A 169 -3.65 -13.16 -4.56
CA LEU A 169 -4.43 -13.05 -3.33
C LEU A 169 -5.54 -14.11 -3.21
N PHE A 170 -5.87 -14.80 -4.31
CA PHE A 170 -6.93 -15.81 -4.36
C PHE A 170 -6.37 -17.23 -4.52
N GLY A 171 -5.07 -17.42 -4.26
CA GLY A 171 -4.48 -18.76 -4.22
C GLY A 171 -4.94 -19.51 -2.97
N ASP A 172 -5.14 -20.82 -3.10
CA ASP A 172 -5.58 -21.68 -1.99
C ASP A 172 -4.48 -21.96 -0.96
N HIS A 173 -3.22 -21.81 -1.35
CA HIS A 173 -2.05 -22.09 -0.54
C HIS A 173 -0.93 -21.09 -0.78
N THR A 174 -0.05 -20.94 0.21
CA THR A 174 1.19 -20.17 0.11
C THR A 174 2.38 -21.11 0.35
N ASN A 175 3.56 -20.75 -0.16
CA ASN A 175 4.81 -21.47 0.10
C ASN A 175 5.60 -20.83 1.25
N LEU A 176 4.90 -20.19 2.19
CA LEU A 176 5.51 -19.56 3.36
C LEU A 176 5.87 -20.63 4.39
N LYS A 177 7.06 -20.51 4.97
CA LYS A 177 7.55 -21.42 6.01
C LYS A 177 7.87 -20.61 7.25
N THR A 178 7.01 -20.69 8.27
CA THR A 178 7.44 -20.42 9.65
C THR A 178 8.30 -21.59 10.08
N GLN A 179 9.46 -21.35 10.72
CA GLN A 179 10.36 -22.42 11.18
C GLN A 179 9.63 -23.60 11.83
#